data_AF-A0A8B7DK69-F1
#
_entry.id   AF-A0A8B7DK69-F1
#
_cell.length_a   1.000
_cell.length_b   1.000
_cell.length_c   1.000
_cell.angle_alpha   90.00
_cell.angle_beta   90.00
_cell.angle_gamma   90.00
#
_symmetry.space_group_name_H-M   'P 1'
#
loop_
_entity.id
_entity.type
_entity.pdbx_description
1 polymer ?
#
loop_
_entity_poly.entity_id
_entity_poly.type
_entity_poly.pdbx_seq_one_letter_code
_entity_poly.pdbx_strand_id
1 'polypeptide(L)'
;MFCGNANGELLLPYLVYKAEPLWSTWMEHGPPKAHYNRLKSGWFDSTCFEDWFFSLLLPRLKKAQGGSVITGDSISSHLSIAVLDACKSNNIGLVALPANSTHLMQPLDVVYFRPKKINWRKILCEWKEKGKGRKVASLLKDEFPRLLDRLITNLIERGNDNLRAGFRKTGNFLLDNSQVFSQLPCCNVGLGSTTDLVSPSFLDHLCKSLDDPSDFSKKPK
;
A
#
# COMPACT_ATOMS: atom_id res chain seq x y z
N MET A 1 8.14 -3.39 1.18
CA MET A 1 7.01 -2.79 1.91
C MET A 1 7.37 -1.38 2.34
N PHE A 2 6.42 -0.44 2.18
CA PHE A 2 6.49 0.92 2.71
C PHE A 2 5.40 1.05 3.78
N CYS A 3 5.68 1.77 4.85
CA CYS A 3 4.71 2.06 5.90
C CYS A 3 4.99 3.47 6.41
N GLY A 4 3.94 4.22 6.72
CA GLY A 4 4.06 5.56 7.27
C GLY A 4 2.90 5.86 8.21
N ASN A 5 3.06 6.87 9.05
CA ASN A 5 2.05 7.29 10.02
C ASN A 5 1.50 8.68 9.73
N ALA A 6 0.44 9.03 10.45
CA ALA A 6 -0.23 10.32 10.30
C ALA A 6 0.60 11.52 10.77
N ASN A 7 1.65 11.30 11.57
CA ASN A 7 2.62 12.35 11.94
C ASN A 7 3.57 12.69 10.78
N GLY A 8 3.48 11.98 9.66
CA GLY A 8 4.33 12.15 8.50
C GLY A 8 5.64 11.37 8.59
N GLU A 9 5.78 10.45 9.53
CA GLU A 9 6.98 9.63 9.64
C GLU A 9 6.84 8.38 8.77
N LEU A 10 7.84 8.14 7.93
CA LEU A 10 7.94 6.91 7.16
C LEU A 10 8.76 5.88 7.95
N LEU A 11 8.22 4.67 8.09
CA LEU A 11 9.00 3.52 8.55
C LEU A 11 10.02 3.12 7.49
N LEU A 12 11.17 2.63 7.95
CA LEU A 12 12.23 2.14 7.09
C LEU A 12 11.68 1.09 6.10
N PRO A 13 12.10 1.14 4.82
CA PRO A 13 11.60 0.21 3.83
C PRO A 13 12.10 -1.20 4.13
N TYR A 14 11.22 -2.16 3.93
CA TYR A 14 11.55 -3.59 3.94
C TYR A 14 11.63 -4.09 2.51
N LEU A 15 12.79 -4.60 2.11
CA LEU A 15 13.08 -5.05 0.75
C LEU A 15 13.04 -6.57 0.67
N VAL A 16 12.47 -7.09 -0.43
CA VAL A 16 12.50 -8.52 -0.76
C VAL A 16 13.08 -8.69 -2.15
N TYR A 17 14.23 -9.35 -2.25
CA TYR A 17 14.80 -9.76 -3.53
C TYR A 17 14.24 -11.10 -3.98
N LYS A 18 13.96 -11.23 -5.28
CA LYS A 18 13.73 -12.54 -5.88
C LYS A 18 15.05 -13.32 -5.98
N ALA A 19 15.36 -14.16 -4.99
CA ALA A 19 16.59 -14.95 -4.92
C ALA A 19 16.50 -16.04 -3.84
N GLU A 20 17.39 -17.02 -3.93
CA GLU A 20 17.64 -17.99 -2.85
C GLU A 20 18.71 -17.47 -1.86
N PRO A 21 19.91 -17.04 -2.32
CA PRO A 21 20.87 -16.38 -1.45
C PRO A 21 20.62 -14.86 -1.36
N LEU A 22 21.07 -14.26 -0.25
CA LEU A 22 21.17 -12.81 -0.07
C LEU A 22 22.65 -12.46 0.07
N TRP A 23 23.22 -11.72 -0.90
CA TRP A 23 24.62 -11.30 -0.87
C TRP A 23 24.78 -9.95 -0.16
N SER A 24 25.90 -9.76 0.56
CA SER A 24 26.19 -8.51 1.30
C SER A 24 26.18 -7.28 0.39
N THR A 25 26.68 -7.43 -0.83
CA THR A 25 26.72 -6.37 -1.85
C THR A 25 25.33 -5.84 -2.22
N TRP A 26 24.26 -6.59 -1.97
CA TRP A 26 22.87 -6.15 -2.19
C TRP A 26 22.30 -5.34 -1.02
N MET A 27 23.09 -5.08 0.01
CA MET A 27 22.68 -4.29 1.18
C MET A 27 23.59 -3.08 1.38
N GLU A 28 24.70 -3.02 0.66
CA GLU A 28 25.68 -1.94 0.73
C GLU A 28 25.14 -0.64 0.13
N HIS A 29 25.46 0.49 0.76
CA HIS A 29 25.09 1.83 0.32
C HIS A 29 23.57 2.07 0.17
N GLY A 30 22.74 1.24 0.79
CA GLY A 30 21.29 1.45 0.82
C GLY A 30 20.82 2.35 1.95
N PRO A 31 19.49 2.57 2.06
CA PRO A 31 18.94 3.42 3.10
C PRO A 31 19.40 2.94 4.48
N PRO A 32 19.86 3.86 5.36
CA PRO A 32 20.35 3.48 6.67
C PRO A 32 19.31 2.66 7.44
N LYS A 33 19.72 1.50 7.97
CA LYS A 33 18.87 0.59 8.76
C LYS A 33 17.68 -0.03 7.98
N ALA A 34 17.66 0.05 6.64
CA ALA A 34 16.69 -0.72 5.85
C ALA A 34 16.84 -2.22 6.11
N HIS A 35 15.72 -2.94 6.06
CA HIS A 35 15.71 -4.38 6.22
C HIS A 35 15.69 -5.07 4.86
N TYR A 36 16.57 -6.05 4.67
CA TYR A 36 16.72 -6.76 3.41
C TYR A 36 16.44 -8.24 3.61
N ASN A 37 15.55 -8.76 2.78
CA ASN A 37 15.19 -10.17 2.76
C ASN A 37 15.15 -10.68 1.31
N ARG A 38 14.90 -11.97 1.14
CA ARG A 38 14.93 -12.70 -0.13
C ARG A 38 13.92 -13.83 -0.11
N LEU A 39 13.26 -14.03 -1.25
CA LEU A 39 12.35 -15.16 -1.49
C LEU A 39 12.56 -15.69 -2.89
N LYS A 40 12.42 -17.01 -3.07
CA LYS A 40 12.51 -17.66 -4.39
C LYS A 40 11.50 -17.08 -5.39
N SER A 41 10.29 -16.79 -4.92
CA SER A 41 9.22 -16.20 -5.72
C SER A 41 9.42 -14.70 -5.96
N GLY A 42 9.98 -14.00 -4.97
CA GLY A 42 10.05 -12.54 -4.89
C GLY A 42 8.74 -11.86 -4.48
N TRP A 43 7.67 -12.64 -4.27
CA TRP A 43 6.38 -12.13 -3.80
C TRP A 43 6.39 -11.96 -2.29
N PHE A 44 5.79 -10.89 -1.79
CA PHE A 44 5.68 -10.64 -0.36
C PHE A 44 4.60 -11.54 0.24
N ASP A 45 4.99 -12.45 1.12
CA ASP A 45 4.10 -13.44 1.75
C ASP A 45 3.89 -13.17 3.26
N SER A 46 3.12 -14.02 3.92
CA SER A 46 2.88 -13.93 5.37
C SER A 46 4.15 -14.04 6.20
N THR A 47 5.15 -14.81 5.75
CA THR A 47 6.43 -14.94 6.47
C THR A 47 7.22 -13.63 6.44
N CYS A 48 7.23 -12.95 5.29
CA CYS A 48 7.83 -11.62 5.17
C CYS A 48 7.06 -10.57 5.97
N PHE A 49 5.73 -10.68 6.03
CA PHE A 49 4.91 -9.78 6.83
C PHE A 49 5.18 -9.95 8.32
N GLU A 50 5.28 -11.18 8.82
CA GLU A 50 5.63 -11.49 10.20
C GLU A 50 7.02 -10.94 10.56
N ASP A 51 8.03 -11.22 9.71
CA ASP A 51 9.38 -10.70 9.90
C ASP A 51 9.40 -9.17 9.92
N TRP A 52 8.75 -8.53 8.95
CA TRP A 52 8.59 -7.07 8.90
C TRP A 52 7.91 -6.51 10.17
N PHE A 53 6.84 -7.16 10.62
CA PHE A 53 6.08 -6.72 11.79
C PHE A 53 6.94 -6.76 13.05
N PHE A 54 7.60 -7.89 13.33
CA PHE A 54 8.39 -8.06 14.55
C PHE A 54 9.72 -7.29 14.52
N SER A 55 10.40 -7.23 13.37
CA SER A 55 11.72 -6.60 13.25
C SER A 55 11.64 -5.07 13.17
N LEU A 56 10.64 -4.51 12.48
CA LEU A 56 10.58 -3.09 12.19
C LEU A 56 9.41 -2.37 12.89
N LEU A 57 8.20 -2.91 12.77
CA LEU A 57 7.00 -2.17 13.20
C LEU A 57 6.77 -2.24 14.71
N LEU A 58 6.74 -3.43 15.29
CA LEU A 58 6.44 -3.64 16.71
C LEU A 58 7.38 -2.87 17.65
N PRO A 59 8.72 -2.82 17.44
CA PRO A 59 9.60 -2.01 18.27
C PRO A 59 9.29 -0.52 18.23
N ARG A 60 8.74 -0.01 17.11
CA ARG A 60 8.32 1.38 16.98
C ARG A 60 6.99 1.64 17.69
N LEU A 61 6.04 0.72 17.55
CA LEU A 61 4.71 0.83 18.19
C LEU A 61 4.81 0.72 19.72
N LYS A 62 5.68 -0.14 20.25
CA LYS A 62 5.96 -0.22 21.70
C LYS A 62 6.49 1.08 22.32
N LYS A 63 7.11 1.95 21.50
CA LYS A 63 7.61 3.27 21.91
C LYS A 63 6.57 4.38 21.74
N ALA A 64 5.48 4.13 21.03
CA ALA A 64 4.42 5.09 20.87
C ALA A 64 3.61 5.20 22.17
N GLN A 65 3.18 6.42 22.51
CA GLN A 65 2.28 6.62 23.64
C GLN A 65 0.84 6.40 23.19
N GLY A 66 0.07 5.61 23.94
CA GLY A 66 -1.33 5.30 23.66
C GLY A 66 -1.57 4.08 22.76
N GLY A 67 -2.82 3.86 22.39
CA GLY A 67 -3.21 2.79 21.47
C GLY A 67 -2.76 3.09 20.04
N SER A 68 -2.29 2.06 19.34
CA SER A 68 -1.88 2.18 17.92
C SER A 68 -2.85 1.41 17.03
N VAL A 69 -3.11 1.91 15.83
CA VAL A 69 -3.92 1.20 14.82
C VAL A 69 -3.11 1.07 13.54
N ILE A 70 -3.05 -0.16 13.03
CA ILE A 70 -2.44 -0.46 11.74
C ILE A 70 -3.58 -0.64 10.73
N THR A 71 -3.50 0.10 9.64
CA THR A 71 -4.43 0.01 8.52
C THR A 71 -3.69 -0.39 7.24
N GLY A 72 -4.33 -1.20 6.39
CA GLY A 72 -3.74 -1.63 5.13
C GLY A 72 -4.71 -2.40 4.26
N ASP A 73 -4.42 -2.43 2.96
CA ASP A 73 -5.11 -3.30 2.01
C ASP A 73 -4.65 -4.75 2.19
N SER A 74 -5.59 -5.69 2.07
CA SER A 74 -5.32 -7.13 2.11
C SER A 74 -4.46 -7.58 3.30
N ILE A 75 -4.48 -6.85 4.42
CA ILE A 75 -3.65 -7.18 5.59
C ILE A 75 -3.99 -8.59 6.09
N SER A 76 -5.26 -8.97 5.98
CA SER A 76 -5.79 -10.28 6.38
C SER A 76 -5.14 -11.46 5.67
N SER A 77 -4.72 -11.34 4.41
CA SER A 77 -4.08 -12.45 3.68
C SER A 77 -2.63 -12.70 4.14
N HIS A 78 -2.07 -11.80 4.94
CA HIS A 78 -0.69 -11.87 5.41
C HIS A 78 -0.58 -12.00 6.94
N LEU A 79 -1.71 -12.01 7.66
CA LEU A 79 -1.70 -12.14 9.13
C LEU A 79 -1.38 -13.57 9.56
N SER A 80 -0.49 -13.68 10.54
CA SER A 80 -0.24 -14.90 11.29
C SER A 80 -0.82 -14.80 12.70
N ILE A 81 -1.04 -15.94 13.34
CA ILE A 81 -1.50 -16.01 14.75
C ILE A 81 -0.53 -15.27 15.67
N ALA A 82 0.78 -15.40 15.42
CA ALA A 82 1.81 -14.73 16.20
C ALA A 82 1.67 -13.19 16.13
N VAL A 83 1.39 -12.63 14.95
CA VAL A 83 1.15 -11.19 14.80
C VAL A 83 -0.13 -10.77 15.53
N LEU A 84 -1.22 -11.55 15.44
CA LEU A 84 -2.47 -11.26 16.13
C LEU A 84 -2.29 -11.23 17.65
N ASP A 85 -1.60 -12.21 18.22
CA ASP A 85 -1.31 -12.31 19.65
C ASP A 85 -0.42 -11.15 20.12
N ALA A 86 0.59 -10.79 19.32
CA ALA A 86 1.44 -9.64 19.60
C ALA A 86 0.64 -8.32 19.56
N CYS A 87 -0.26 -8.16 18.59
CA CYS A 87 -1.13 -6.99 18.51
C CYS A 87 -2.03 -6.88 19.75
N LYS A 88 -2.70 -7.97 20.12
CA LYS A 88 -3.56 -8.03 21.31
C LYS A 88 -2.80 -7.70 22.59
N SER A 89 -1.61 -8.28 22.75
CA SER A 89 -0.78 -8.09 23.95
C SER A 89 -0.21 -6.67 24.09
N ASN A 90 -0.12 -5.92 22.99
CA ASN A 90 0.43 -4.55 22.96
C ASN A 90 -0.64 -3.48 22.70
N ASN A 91 -1.94 -3.82 22.80
CA ASN A 91 -3.05 -2.90 22.52
C ASN A 91 -2.95 -2.23 21.13
N ILE A 92 -2.63 -3.03 20.11
CA ILE A 92 -2.54 -2.61 18.72
C ILE A 92 -3.78 -3.10 17.97
N GLY A 93 -4.57 -2.18 17.43
CA GLY A 93 -5.69 -2.48 16.55
C GLY A 93 -5.22 -2.80 15.13
N LEU A 94 -5.84 -3.79 14.50
CA LEU A 94 -5.66 -4.11 13.08
C LEU A 94 -6.97 -3.83 12.34
N VAL A 95 -6.92 -2.98 11.32
CA VAL A 95 -8.10 -2.64 10.51
C VAL A 95 -7.78 -2.88 9.04
N ALA A 96 -8.47 -3.85 8.43
CA ALA A 96 -8.42 -4.06 7.00
C ALA A 96 -9.29 -3.02 6.29
N LEU A 97 -8.78 -2.44 5.20
CA LEU A 97 -9.59 -1.57 4.35
C LEU A 97 -10.68 -2.37 3.62
N PRO A 98 -11.87 -1.81 3.38
CA PRO A 98 -12.88 -2.43 2.54
C PRO A 98 -12.33 -2.81 1.16
N ALA A 99 -12.85 -3.89 0.58
CA ALA A 99 -12.45 -4.32 -0.77
C ALA A 99 -12.61 -3.18 -1.78
N ASN A 100 -11.67 -3.07 -2.72
CA ASN A 100 -11.63 -2.05 -3.79
C ASN A 100 -11.61 -0.58 -3.31
N SER A 101 -11.32 -0.31 -2.04
CA SER A 101 -11.31 1.06 -1.48
C SER A 101 -9.91 1.71 -1.39
N THR A 102 -8.85 1.03 -1.83
CA THR A 102 -7.46 1.52 -1.76
C THR A 102 -7.30 2.96 -2.30
N HIS A 103 -7.93 3.24 -3.44
CA HIS A 103 -7.88 4.55 -4.09
C HIS A 103 -8.57 5.69 -3.32
N LEU A 104 -9.35 5.37 -2.28
CA LEU A 104 -10.06 6.32 -1.42
C LEU A 104 -9.50 6.38 -0.01
N MET A 105 -9.15 5.22 0.54
CA MET A 105 -8.88 5.05 1.98
C MET A 105 -7.42 4.77 2.30
N GLN A 106 -6.55 4.44 1.34
CA GLN A 106 -5.14 4.12 1.62
C GLN A 106 -4.24 5.35 1.43
N PRO A 107 -3.74 5.98 2.51
CA PRO A 107 -3.02 7.27 2.43
C PRO A 107 -1.82 7.23 1.49
N LEU A 108 -1.09 6.12 1.49
CA LEU A 108 0.11 5.95 0.69
C LEU A 108 -0.21 5.89 -0.82
N ASP A 109 -1.30 5.25 -1.21
CA ASP A 109 -1.70 5.18 -2.62
C ASP A 109 -2.28 6.50 -3.12
N VAL A 110 -3.08 7.18 -2.29
CA VAL A 110 -3.72 8.44 -2.68
C VAL A 110 -2.72 9.57 -2.88
N VAL A 111 -1.71 9.69 -2.02
CA VAL A 111 -0.81 10.88 -2.03
C VAL A 111 0.66 10.53 -2.17
N TYR A 112 1.15 9.45 -1.55
CA TYR A 112 2.59 9.20 -1.41
C TYR A 112 3.22 8.52 -2.64
N PHE A 113 2.55 7.54 -3.25
CA PHE A 113 3.17 6.71 -4.30
C PHE A 113 3.27 7.40 -5.66
N ARG A 114 2.42 8.37 -5.98
CA ARG A 114 2.55 9.16 -7.21
C ARG A 114 3.88 9.93 -7.29
N PRO A 115 4.23 10.83 -6.35
CA PRO A 115 5.51 11.55 -6.39
C PRO A 115 6.71 10.60 -6.28
N LYS A 116 6.59 9.52 -5.52
CA LYS A 116 7.62 8.46 -5.45
C LYS A 116 7.89 7.84 -6.83
N LYS A 117 6.84 7.43 -7.57
CA LYS A 117 6.99 6.82 -8.91
C LYS A 117 7.67 7.77 -9.90
N ILE A 118 7.34 9.06 -9.85
CA ILE A 118 7.96 10.09 -10.70
C ILE A 118 9.45 10.23 -10.38
N ASN A 119 9.82 10.36 -9.10
CA ASN A 119 11.22 10.47 -8.68
C ASN A 119 12.01 9.20 -9.00
N TRP A 120 11.41 8.03 -8.78
CA TRP A 120 12.04 6.76 -9.10
C TRP A 120 12.35 6.63 -10.58
N ARG A 121 11.41 7.00 -11.46
CA ARG A 121 11.64 7.03 -12.90
C ARG A 121 12.81 7.95 -13.27
N LYS A 122 12.86 9.16 -12.70
CA LYS A 122 13.97 10.10 -12.92
C LYS A 122 15.33 9.48 -12.53
N ILE A 123 15.42 8.90 -11.34
CA ILE A 123 16.64 8.26 -10.84
C ILE A 123 17.08 7.11 -11.77
N LEU A 124 16.13 6.28 -12.21
CA LEU A 124 16.42 5.17 -13.11
C LEU A 124 16.87 5.64 -14.50
N CYS A 125 16.24 6.67 -15.06
CA CYS A 125 16.66 7.27 -16.34
C CYS A 125 18.10 7.79 -16.26
N GLU A 126 18.41 8.58 -15.23
CA GLU A 126 19.77 9.11 -15.03
C GLU A 126 20.81 8.01 -14.80
N TRP A 127 20.45 6.94 -14.08
CA TRP A 127 21.33 5.78 -13.90
C TRP A 127 21.56 5.05 -15.23
N LYS A 128 20.50 4.86 -16.03
CA LYS A 128 20.59 4.22 -17.35
C LYS A 128 21.45 5.03 -18.32
N GLU A 129 21.43 6.34 -18.20
CA GLU A 129 22.25 7.26 -18.99
C GLU A 129 23.70 7.36 -18.52
N LYS A 130 24.14 6.67 -17.47
CA LYS A 130 25.50 6.81 -16.92
C LYS A 130 26.18 5.47 -16.64
N GLY A 131 27.51 5.45 -16.75
CA GLY A 131 28.39 4.39 -16.24
C GLY A 131 27.93 2.96 -16.58
N LYS A 132 27.68 2.16 -15.53
CA LYS A 132 27.23 0.76 -15.62
C LYS A 132 25.84 0.61 -16.24
N GLY A 133 24.92 1.55 -15.97
CA GLY A 133 23.52 1.46 -16.42
C GLY A 133 23.37 1.46 -17.94
N ARG A 134 24.28 2.12 -18.67
CA ARG A 134 24.32 2.08 -20.15
C ARG A 134 24.61 0.69 -20.71
N LYS A 135 25.31 -0.15 -19.96
CA LYS A 135 25.86 -1.44 -20.44
C LYS A 135 24.99 -2.64 -20.11
N VAL A 136 23.95 -2.47 -19.30
CA VAL A 136 23.10 -3.58 -18.82
C VAL A 136 21.65 -3.34 -19.19
N ALA A 137 20.90 -4.39 -19.53
CA ALA A 137 19.49 -4.28 -19.88
C ALA A 137 18.61 -3.96 -18.65
N SER A 138 18.89 -4.61 -17.53
CA SER A 138 18.11 -4.53 -16.29
C SER A 138 18.92 -3.97 -15.13
N LEU A 139 18.22 -3.45 -14.12
CA LEU A 139 18.85 -2.98 -12.89
C LEU A 139 19.45 -4.15 -12.11
N LEU A 140 20.74 -4.06 -11.80
CA LEU A 140 21.45 -5.04 -10.99
C LEU A 140 21.06 -4.90 -9.51
N LYS A 141 21.09 -6.01 -8.77
CA LYS A 141 20.62 -6.06 -7.37
C LYS A 141 21.57 -5.37 -6.38
N ASP A 142 22.85 -5.30 -6.70
CA ASP A 142 23.89 -4.57 -5.95
C ASP A 142 23.82 -3.04 -6.18
N GLU A 143 23.28 -2.60 -7.32
CA GLU A 143 23.05 -1.17 -7.60
C GLU A 143 21.73 -0.68 -7.00
N PHE A 144 20.75 -1.57 -6.78
CA PHE A 144 19.42 -1.23 -6.29
C PHE A 144 19.43 -0.45 -4.95
N PRO A 145 20.17 -0.88 -3.91
CA PRO A 145 20.15 -0.20 -2.60
C PRO A 145 20.57 1.27 -2.71
N ARG A 146 21.64 1.55 -3.45
CA ARG A 146 22.14 2.91 -3.67
C ARG A 146 21.11 3.81 -4.33
N LEU A 147 20.40 3.30 -5.33
CA LEU A 147 19.33 4.05 -5.98
C LEU A 147 18.15 4.25 -5.03
N LEU A 148 17.82 3.24 -4.23
CA LEU A 148 16.75 3.34 -3.23
C LEU A 148 17.09 4.39 -2.15
N ASP A 149 18.32 4.42 -1.64
CA ASP A 149 18.77 5.44 -0.69
C ASP A 149 18.57 6.85 -1.24
N ARG A 150 19.01 7.05 -2.49
CA ARG A 150 18.79 8.31 -3.21
C ARG A 150 17.31 8.66 -3.33
N LEU A 151 16.45 7.68 -3.61
CA LEU A 151 15.00 7.88 -3.66
C LEU A 151 14.45 8.31 -2.30
N ILE A 152 14.81 7.61 -1.23
CA ILE A 152 14.34 7.92 0.12
C ILE A 152 14.78 9.32 0.51
N THR A 153 16.06 9.66 0.31
CA THR A 153 16.62 10.99 0.59
C THR A 153 15.87 12.10 -0.15
N ASN A 154 15.58 11.93 -1.45
CA ASN A 154 14.80 12.88 -2.24
C ASN A 154 13.35 13.05 -1.76
N LEU A 155 12.82 12.05 -1.06
CA LEU A 155 11.45 12.05 -0.55
C LEU A 155 11.35 12.56 0.89
N ILE A 156 12.42 12.76 1.65
CA ILE A 156 12.35 13.12 3.07
C ILE A 156 11.58 14.44 3.28
N GLU A 157 11.96 15.50 2.57
CA GLU A 157 11.40 16.84 2.81
C GLU A 157 9.90 16.90 2.48
N ARG A 158 9.51 16.49 1.27
CA ARG A 158 8.11 16.56 0.82
C ARG A 158 7.29 15.35 1.25
N GLY A 159 7.93 14.23 1.58
CA GLY A 159 7.28 12.97 1.93
C GLY A 159 6.51 13.05 3.24
N ASN A 160 7.04 13.78 4.21
CA ASN A 160 6.40 13.95 5.51
C ASN A 160 5.06 14.70 5.37
N ASP A 161 5.06 15.79 4.60
CA ASP A 161 3.85 16.58 4.35
C ASP A 161 2.86 15.84 3.45
N ASN A 162 3.35 15.10 2.44
CA ASN A 162 2.53 14.23 1.61
C ASN A 162 1.84 13.13 2.43
N LEU A 163 2.54 12.53 3.39
CA LEU A 163 1.93 11.54 4.29
C LEU A 163 0.83 12.18 5.15
N ARG A 164 1.12 13.31 5.82
CA ARG A 164 0.11 14.05 6.62
C ARG A 164 -1.11 14.42 5.78
N ALA A 165 -0.89 14.94 4.57
CA ALA A 165 -1.97 15.28 3.64
C ALA A 165 -2.77 14.04 3.20
N GLY A 166 -2.10 12.91 2.95
CA GLY A 166 -2.76 11.65 2.62
C GLY A 166 -3.62 11.13 3.76
N PHE A 167 -3.12 11.15 4.99
CA PHE A 167 -3.88 10.72 6.15
C PHE A 167 -5.10 11.62 6.43
N ARG A 168 -4.98 12.94 6.22
CA ARG A 168 -6.13 13.87 6.28
C ARG A 168 -7.14 13.59 5.17
N LYS A 169 -6.69 13.47 3.92
CA LYS A 169 -7.56 13.27 2.76
C LYS A 169 -8.33 11.94 2.81
N THR A 170 -7.73 10.90 3.37
CA THR A 170 -8.38 9.59 3.50
C THR A 170 -9.26 9.46 4.75
N GLY A 171 -9.40 10.52 5.56
CA GLY A 171 -10.18 10.49 6.80
C GLY A 171 -9.56 9.67 7.93
N ASN A 172 -8.37 9.08 7.74
CA ASN A 172 -7.72 8.21 8.72
C ASN A 172 -7.01 8.98 9.85
N PHE A 173 -6.92 10.30 9.77
CA PHE A 173 -6.38 11.17 10.81
C PHE A 173 -7.37 12.28 11.13
N LEU A 174 -7.67 12.44 12.43
CA LEU A 174 -8.84 13.15 12.97
C LEU A 174 -10.20 12.49 12.65
N LEU A 175 -10.20 11.24 12.17
CA LEU A 175 -11.40 10.40 11.91
C LEU A 175 -12.58 11.20 11.35
N ASP A 176 -12.41 11.68 10.11
CA ASP A 176 -13.43 12.47 9.42
C ASP A 176 -13.89 11.75 8.15
N ASN A 177 -15.03 11.07 8.26
CA ASN A 177 -15.62 10.32 7.15
C ASN A 177 -16.07 11.24 6.00
N SER A 178 -16.32 12.53 6.25
CA SER A 178 -16.76 13.47 5.21
C SER A 178 -15.70 13.64 4.10
N GLN A 179 -14.42 13.51 4.44
CA GLN A 179 -13.32 13.55 3.48
C GLN A 179 -13.38 12.39 2.49
N VAL A 180 -13.83 11.21 2.92
CA VAL A 180 -14.01 10.05 2.04
C VAL A 180 -15.28 10.21 1.21
N PHE A 181 -16.39 10.64 1.83
CA PHE A 181 -17.66 10.82 1.12
C PHE A 181 -17.58 11.88 0.02
N SER A 182 -16.82 12.97 0.23
CA SER A 182 -16.61 14.00 -0.80
C SER A 182 -15.81 13.54 -2.03
N GLN A 183 -15.09 12.42 -1.93
CA GLN A 183 -14.33 11.84 -3.05
C GLN A 183 -15.13 10.82 -3.85
N LEU A 184 -16.22 10.31 -3.27
CA LEU A 184 -17.17 9.54 -4.06
C LEU A 184 -17.75 10.49 -5.11
N PRO A 185 -18.04 9.99 -6.33
CA PRO A 185 -18.87 10.76 -7.23
C PRO A 185 -20.13 11.09 -6.45
N CYS A 186 -20.39 12.37 -6.21
CA CYS A 186 -21.74 12.77 -5.89
C CYS A 186 -22.54 12.22 -7.06
N CYS A 187 -23.42 11.26 -6.78
CA CYS A 187 -24.55 11.11 -7.67
C CYS A 187 -25.23 12.48 -7.60
N ASN A 188 -24.89 13.37 -8.54
CA ASN A 188 -25.84 14.36 -9.00
C ASN A 188 -26.93 13.54 -9.68
N VAL A 189 -27.68 12.76 -8.89
CA VAL A 189 -29.09 12.58 -9.15
C VAL A 189 -29.64 13.98 -8.91
N GLY A 190 -29.47 14.85 -9.91
CA GLY A 190 -30.53 15.80 -10.16
C GLY A 190 -31.81 14.99 -10.16
N LEU A 191 -32.88 15.56 -9.61
CA LEU A 191 -34.21 14.99 -9.59
C LEU A 191 -34.75 14.86 -11.03
N GLY A 192 -34.08 14.04 -11.83
CA GLY A 192 -34.13 13.89 -13.27
C GLY A 192 -33.72 12.45 -13.53
N SER A 193 -34.74 11.60 -13.51
CA SER A 193 -34.80 10.20 -13.95
C SER A 193 -33.52 9.37 -13.81
N THR A 194 -33.44 8.58 -12.74
CA THR A 194 -32.50 7.45 -12.55
C THR A 194 -32.56 6.39 -13.67
N THR A 195 -33.47 6.52 -14.64
CA THR A 195 -33.58 5.65 -15.82
C THR A 195 -32.43 5.77 -16.80
N ASP A 196 -31.70 6.90 -16.82
CA ASP A 196 -30.72 7.17 -17.87
C ASP A 196 -29.32 6.62 -17.55
N LEU A 197 -29.08 6.20 -16.31
CA LEU A 197 -27.81 5.63 -15.85
C LEU A 197 -27.72 4.12 -16.00
N VAL A 198 -28.83 3.47 -16.35
CA VAL A 198 -28.92 2.02 -16.48
C VAL A 198 -29.33 1.71 -17.91
N SER A 199 -28.53 0.91 -18.63
CA SER A 199 -28.87 0.56 -20.00
C SER A 199 -30.22 -0.17 -20.04
N PRO A 200 -31.08 0.10 -21.03
CA PRO A 200 -32.37 -0.60 -21.17
C PRO A 200 -32.21 -2.12 -21.18
N SER A 201 -31.08 -2.62 -21.70
CA SER A 201 -30.70 -4.03 -21.69
C SER A 201 -30.48 -4.61 -20.29
N PHE A 202 -29.99 -3.83 -19.33
CA PHE A 202 -29.78 -4.27 -17.96
C PHE A 202 -31.10 -4.31 -17.18
N LEU A 203 -31.99 -3.34 -17.40
CA LEU A 203 -33.34 -3.37 -16.84
C LEU A 203 -34.16 -4.52 -17.39
N ASP A 204 -34.09 -4.79 -18.70
CA ASP A 204 -34.75 -5.92 -19.34
C ASP A 204 -34.23 -7.26 -18.81
N HIS A 205 -32.93 -7.36 -18.52
CA HIS A 205 -32.36 -8.55 -17.88
C HIS A 205 -32.87 -8.74 -16.45
N LEU A 206 -32.93 -7.66 -15.66
CA LEU A 206 -33.46 -7.71 -14.28
C LEU A 206 -34.94 -8.10 -14.26
N CYS A 207 -35.77 -7.53 -15.12
CA CYS A 207 -37.18 -7.89 -15.22
C CYS A 207 -37.35 -9.38 -15.59
N LYS A 208 -36.60 -9.87 -16.58
CA LYS A 208 -36.59 -11.29 -16.95
C LYS A 208 -36.14 -12.20 -15.81
N SER A 209 -35.18 -11.76 -14.99
CA SER A 209 -34.71 -12.53 -13.83
C SER A 209 -35.67 -12.52 -12.64
N LEU A 210 -36.56 -11.53 -12.55
CA LEU A 210 -37.57 -11.40 -11.49
C LEU A 210 -38.87 -12.15 -11.84
N ASP A 211 -39.20 -12.27 -13.13
CA ASP A 211 -40.37 -13.00 -13.61
C ASP A 211 -40.15 -14.52 -13.73
N ASP A 212 -38.90 -15.00 -13.58
CA ASP A 212 -38.57 -16.43 -13.62
C ASP A 212 -38.18 -16.93 -12.21
N PRO A 213 -39.13 -17.45 -11.40
CA PRO A 213 -38.87 -17.90 -10.03
C PRO A 213 -37.97 -19.15 -9.94
N SER A 214 -37.41 -19.63 -11.05
CA SER A 214 -36.58 -20.85 -11.11
C SER A 214 -35.05 -20.61 -11.05
N ASP A 215 -34.56 -19.37 -11.17
CA ASP A 215 -33.13 -19.12 -11.45
C ASP A 215 -32.24 -18.74 -10.24
N PHE A 216 -32.75 -18.79 -9.01
CA PHE A 216 -31.92 -18.56 -7.80
C PHE A 216 -30.86 -19.66 -7.52
N SER A 217 -30.73 -20.67 -8.40
CA SER A 217 -29.85 -21.82 -8.17
C SER A 217 -28.46 -21.75 -8.82
N LYS A 218 -28.12 -20.72 -9.60
CA LYS A 218 -26.82 -20.64 -10.28
C LYS A 218 -25.92 -19.53 -9.73
N LYS A 219 -24.94 -19.93 -8.90
CA LYS A 219 -23.80 -19.08 -8.52
C LYS A 219 -22.99 -18.71 -9.77
N PRO A 220 -22.61 -17.43 -9.97
CA PRO A 220 -21.71 -17.07 -11.06
C PRO A 220 -20.28 -17.54 -10.75
N LYS A 221 -19.58 -17.99 -11.80
CA LYS A 221 -18.14 -18.33 -11.80
C LYS A 221 -17.28 -17.08 -11.83
#